data_AF-A0A7W1FR92-F1
#
_entry.id   AF-A0A7W1FR92-F1
#
_cell.length_a   1.000
_cell.length_b   1.000
_cell.length_c   1.000
_cell.angle_alpha   90.00
_cell.angle_beta   90.00
_cell.angle_gamma   90.00
#
_symmetry.space_group_name_H-M   'P 1'
#
loop_
_entity.id
_entity.type
_entity.pdbx_description
1 polymer ?
#
loop_
_entity_poly.entity_id
_entity_poly.type
_entity_poly.pdbx_seq_one_letter_code
_entity_poly.pdbx_strand_id
1 'polypeptide(L)'
;MSILSIFHTDRIPSLSRLPKELGREERHCGRCGGRTEHILYRVPKKVMLLYVKDHSENLHATCVVCARSTILTGEERGRIFASLRD
;
A
#
# COMPACT_ATOMS: atom_id res chain seq x y z
N MET A 1 -9.00 -18.76 -30.37
CA MET A 1 -9.45 -18.30 -29.05
C MET A 1 -8.23 -17.86 -28.27
N SER A 2 -7.97 -16.56 -28.27
CA SER A 2 -6.84 -15.94 -27.59
C SER A 2 -7.02 -16.12 -26.08
N ILE A 3 -6.31 -17.08 -25.49
CA ILE A 3 -6.10 -17.12 -24.06
C ILE A 3 -5.23 -15.89 -23.78
N LEU A 4 -5.88 -14.77 -23.44
CA LEU A 4 -5.23 -13.67 -22.75
C LEU A 4 -4.69 -14.26 -21.46
N SER A 5 -3.45 -14.72 -21.49
CA SER A 5 -2.69 -15.12 -20.33
C SER A 5 -2.73 -13.95 -19.36
N ILE A 6 -3.60 -14.03 -18.35
CA ILE A 6 -3.74 -12.99 -17.33
C ILE A 6 -2.39 -12.95 -16.61
N PHE A 7 -1.57 -11.97 -16.96
CA PHE A 7 -0.26 -11.76 -16.35
C PHE A 7 -0.48 -11.21 -14.94
N HIS A 8 -0.60 -12.12 -13.98
CA HIS A 8 -0.57 -11.78 -12.57
C HIS A 8 0.87 -11.47 -12.18
N THR A 9 1.28 -10.21 -12.32
CA THR A 9 2.58 -9.68 -11.86
C THR A 9 2.85 -10.02 -10.40
N ASP A 10 1.80 -10.21 -9.61
CA ASP A 10 1.81 -10.70 -8.24
C ASP A 10 2.42 -12.10 -8.03
N ARG A 11 2.50 -12.94 -9.06
CA ARG A 11 3.09 -14.29 -9.00
C ARG A 11 4.58 -14.32 -9.37
N ILE A 12 5.14 -13.19 -9.79
CA ILE A 12 6.57 -13.07 -10.08
C ILE A 12 7.30 -12.78 -8.76
N PRO A 13 8.25 -13.63 -8.31
CA PRO A 13 8.90 -13.48 -7.00
C PRO A 13 9.64 -12.15 -6.80
N SER A 14 10.19 -11.58 -7.87
CA SER A 14 10.88 -10.28 -7.83
C SER A 14 9.91 -9.10 -7.73
N LEU A 15 8.79 -9.12 -8.46
CA LEU A 15 7.78 -8.04 -8.44
C LEU A 15 6.93 -8.06 -7.16
N SER A 16 6.85 -9.20 -6.47
CA SER A 16 6.24 -9.32 -5.14
C SER A 16 6.94 -8.50 -4.06
N ARG A 17 8.09 -7.88 -4.37
CA ARG A 17 8.87 -7.00 -3.50
C ARG A 17 8.61 -5.52 -3.76
N LEU A 18 7.92 -5.17 -4.84
CA LEU A 18 7.66 -3.78 -5.20
C LEU A 18 6.46 -3.24 -4.43
N PRO A 19 6.55 -2.01 -3.89
CA PRO A 19 5.39 -1.31 -3.39
C PRO A 19 4.32 -1.18 -4.48
N LYS A 20 3.07 -1.43 -4.11
CA LYS A 20 1.92 -1.25 -5.00
C LYS A 20 1.09 -0.05 -4.53
N GLU A 21 0.90 0.94 -5.39
CA GLU A 21 -0.08 2.00 -5.14
C GLU A 21 -1.48 1.39 -5.11
N LEU A 22 -2.20 1.67 -4.03
CA LEU A 22 -3.56 1.21 -3.81
C LEU A 22 -4.58 2.32 -4.10
N GLY A 23 -4.19 3.57 -3.91
CA GLY A 23 -5.06 4.72 -4.12
C GLY A 23 -4.51 5.97 -3.45
N ARG A 24 -5.34 7.00 -3.40
CA ARG A 24 -5.00 8.30 -2.83
C ARG A 24 -6.15 8.80 -1.99
N GLU A 25 -5.83 9.46 -0.88
CA GLU A 25 -6.83 10.03 0.02
C GLU A 25 -6.32 11.29 0.70
N GLU A 26 -7.24 12.20 1.01
CA GLU A 26 -6.92 13.36 1.83
C GLU A 26 -6.91 13.00 3.31
N ARG A 27 -5.79 13.32 3.97
CA ARG A 27 -5.63 13.10 5.41
C ARG A 27 -4.75 14.18 6.03
N HIS A 28 -4.85 14.34 7.34
CA HIS A 28 -4.02 15.30 8.07
C HIS A 28 -2.58 14.82 8.11
N CYS A 29 -1.65 15.65 7.63
CA CYS A 29 -0.23 15.39 7.74
C CYS A 29 0.32 16.12 8.97
N GLY A 30 0.75 15.37 9.99
CA GLY A 30 1.34 15.97 11.20
C GLY A 30 2.61 16.79 10.94
N ARG A 31 3.30 16.58 9.81
CA ARG A 31 4.47 17.39 9.42
C ARG A 31 4.08 18.67 8.69
N CYS A 32 3.10 18.62 7.78
CA CYS A 32 2.64 19.80 7.06
C CYS A 32 1.67 20.66 7.89
N GLY A 33 1.09 20.11 8.95
CA GLY A 33 0.13 20.82 9.81
C GLY A 33 -1.25 21.01 9.17
N GLY A 34 -1.58 20.28 8.11
CA GLY A 34 -2.82 20.45 7.34
C GLY A 34 -3.28 19.19 6.63
N ARG A 35 -4.47 19.26 6.00
CA ARG A 35 -4.97 18.20 5.13
C ARG A 35 -4.19 18.25 3.82
N THR A 36 -3.65 17.09 3.43
CA THR A 36 -2.91 16.93 2.16
C THR A 36 -3.27 15.59 1.56
N GLU A 37 -3.12 15.47 0.25
CA GLU A 37 -3.24 14.18 -0.43
C GLU A 37 -2.10 13.25 0.02
N HIS A 38 -2.45 12.00 0.30
CA HIS A 38 -1.49 10.95 0.59
C HIS A 38 -1.73 9.75 -0.32
N ILE A 39 -0.64 9.20 -0.82
CA ILE A 39 -0.65 7.99 -1.62
C ILE A 39 -0.57 6.79 -0.69
N LEU A 40 -1.50 5.85 -0.86
CA LEU A 40 -1.56 4.60 -0.14
C LEU A 40 -0.75 3.55 -0.88
N TYR A 41 0.30 3.02 -0.25
CA TYR A 41 1.13 1.95 -0.78
C TYR A 41 0.99 0.68 0.06
N ARG A 42 0.80 -0.45 -0.62
CA ARG A 42 1.05 -1.77 -0.05
C ARG A 42 2.52 -2.10 -0.23
N VAL A 43 3.27 -2.05 0.86
CA VAL A 43 4.70 -2.36 0.90
C VAL A 43 4.90 -3.78 1.45
N PRO A 44 5.44 -4.72 0.66
CA PRO A 44 5.76 -6.07 1.13
C PRO A 44 6.77 -6.02 2.29
N LYS A 45 6.47 -6.70 3.40
CA LYS A 45 7.38 -6.76 4.56
C LYS A 45 8.26 -7.99 4.46
N LYS A 46 9.58 -7.79 4.54
CA LYS A 46 10.54 -8.89 4.61
C LYS A 46 10.56 -9.45 6.04
N VAL A 47 10.22 -10.72 6.19
CA VAL A 47 10.31 -11.46 7.45
C VAL A 47 11.26 -12.63 7.21
N MET A 48 12.44 -12.59 7.84
CA MET A 48 13.55 -13.52 7.61
C MET A 48 13.95 -13.60 6.12
N LEU A 49 13.62 -14.70 5.44
CA LEU A 49 13.93 -14.96 4.04
C LEU A 49 12.73 -14.76 3.09
N LEU A 50 11.55 -14.48 3.62
CA LEU A 50 10.29 -14.40 2.86
C LEU A 50 9.69 -12.99 2.91
N TYR A 51 8.93 -12.62 1.88
CA TYR A 51 8.15 -11.39 1.86
C TYR A 51 6.70 -11.71 2.17
N VAL A 52 6.19 -11.14 3.26
CA VAL A 52 4.81 -11.31 3.71
C VAL A 52 3.98 -10.19 3.10
N LYS A 53 3.10 -10.54 2.17
CA LYS A 53 2.17 -9.60 1.53
C LYS A 53 1.06 -9.15 2.47
N ASP A 54 0.64 -9.96 3.43
CA ASP A 54 -0.44 -9.64 4.39
C ASP A 54 0.12 -9.43 5.81
N HIS A 55 1.06 -8.50 5.92
CA HIS A 55 1.60 -8.07 7.21
C HIS A 55 0.73 -6.95 7.79
N SER A 56 0.64 -6.85 9.11
CA SER A 56 -0.12 -5.79 9.79
C SER A 56 0.40 -4.38 9.47
N GLU A 57 1.71 -4.27 9.22
CA GLU A 57 2.42 -3.02 8.90
C GLU A 57 2.72 -2.84 7.40
N ASN A 58 2.00 -3.52 6.51
CA ASN A 58 2.26 -3.43 5.06
C ASN A 58 1.61 -2.23 4.37
N LEU A 59 0.79 -1.46 5.07
CA LEU A 59 0.05 -0.33 4.48
C LEU A 59 0.71 0.98 4.90
N HIS A 60 1.12 1.77 3.92
CA HIS A 60 1.80 3.03 4.14
C HIS A 60 0.99 4.16 3.48
N ALA A 61 0.81 5.27 4.19
CA ALA A 61 0.30 6.51 3.61
C ALA A 61 1.44 7.51 3.49
N THR A 62 1.73 7.99 2.28
CA THR A 62 2.83 8.93 2.01
C THR A 62 2.29 10.26 1.54
N CYS A 63 2.57 11.32 2.29
CA CYS A 63 2.17 12.69 1.94
C CYS A 63 2.85 13.13 0.63
N VAL A 64 2.07 13.63 -0.33
CA VAL A 64 2.62 14.12 -1.61
C VAL A 64 3.48 15.37 -1.46
N VAL A 65 3.27 16.14 -0.38
CA VAL A 65 3.96 17.43 -0.16
C VAL A 65 5.30 17.24 0.55
N CYS A 66 5.33 16.48 1.64
CA CYS A 66 6.54 16.34 2.47
C CYS A 66 7.23 14.98 2.37
N ALA A 67 6.71 14.07 1.52
CA ALA A 67 7.19 12.71 1.28
C ALA A 67 7.28 11.83 2.54
N ARG A 68 6.66 12.22 3.65
CA ARG A 68 6.69 11.44 4.88
C ARG A 68 5.66 10.32 4.81
N SER A 69 6.12 9.09 5.04
CA SER A 69 5.27 7.91 5.13
C SER A 69 4.88 7.61 6.58
N THR A 70 3.63 7.23 6.76
CA THR A 70 3.06 6.74 8.02
C THR A 70 2.53 5.33 7.80
N ILE A 71 2.85 4.40 8.70
CA ILE A 71 2.34 3.03 8.65
C ILE A 71 0.92 3.03 9.23
N LEU A 72 -0.03 2.45 8.49
CA LEU A 72 -1.42 2.32 8.91
C LEU A 72 -1.66 0.91 9.42
N THR A 73 -2.23 0.79 10.61
CA THR A 73 -2.45 -0.48 11.32
C THR A 73 -3.86 -0.55 11.89
N GLY A 74 -4.25 -1.71 12.41
CA GLY A 74 -5.52 -1.87 13.14
C GLY A 74 -6.77 -1.58 12.29
N GLU A 75 -7.75 -0.89 12.89
CA GLU A 75 -9.03 -0.59 12.24
C GLU A 75 -8.89 0.29 10.99
N GLU A 76 -8.01 1.29 11.02
CA GLU A 76 -7.79 2.22 9.91
C GLU A 76 -7.36 1.46 8.65
N ARG A 77 -6.43 0.51 8.82
CA ARG A 77 -6.02 -0.41 7.76
C ARG A 77 -7.19 -1.24 7.24
N GLY A 78 -8.02 -1.78 8.15
CA GLY A 78 -9.20 -2.58 7.78
C GLY A 78 -10.17 -1.80 6.90
N ARG A 79 -10.46 -0.55 7.26
CA ARG A 79 -11.36 0.33 6.50
C ARG A 79 -10.84 0.60 5.09
N ILE A 80 -9.55 0.92 4.95
CA ILE A 80 -8.93 1.18 3.64
C ILE A 80 -8.96 -0.08 2.75
N PHE A 81 -8.64 -1.25 3.30
CA PHE A 81 -8.72 -2.48 2.49
C PHE A 81 -10.16 -2.85 2.11
N ALA A 82 -11.15 -2.51 2.94
CA ALA A 82 -12.56 -2.69 2.60
C ALA A 82 -12.97 -1.76 1.45
N SER A 83 -12.60 -0.47 1.49
CA SER A 83 -12.95 0.49 0.44
C SER A 83 -12.27 0.24 -0.91
N LEU A 84 -11.24 -0.62 -0.95
CA LEU A 84 -10.52 -1.00 -2.18
C LEU A 84 -11.08 -2.27 -2.85
N ARG A 85 -12.07 -2.94 -2.23
CA ARG A 85 -12.68 -4.16 -2.76
C ARG A 85 -13.96 -3.89 -3.57
N ASP A 86 -14.48 -2.66 -3.53
CA ASP A 86 -15.57 -2.15 -4.37
C ASP A 86 -15.02 -1.64 -5.72
#